data_AF-A0A955AH37-F1
#
_entry.id   AF-A0A955AH37-F1
#
_cell.length_a   1.000
_cell.length_b   1.000
_cell.length_c   1.000
_cell.angle_alpha   90.00
_cell.angle_beta   90.00
_cell.angle_gamma   90.00
#
_symmetry.space_group_name_H-M   'P 1'
#
loop_
_entity.id
_entity.type
_entity.pdbx_description
1 polymer ?
#
loop_
_entity_poly.entity_id
_entity_poly.type
_entity_poly.pdbx_seq_one_letter_code
_entity_poly.pdbx_strand_id
1 'polypeptide(L)'
;MLSATPRLIYDSNATPIDSNPTNLRAVGDEVIFLATRRGGEVSLFSSNGTLDGTQSLLSANSGTATRFGAWLESLGNLAVFPYSTHAAGMELWRTDGTETGTRMLVDIDPGASKSGVFDDSLVGVALDRIYFLGDDGVHGKEL
;
A
#
# COMPACT_ATOMS: atom_id res chain seq x y z
N MET A 1 -10.22 -13.47 29.31
CA MET A 1 -8.95 -13.15 28.61
C MET A 1 -8.94 -13.94 27.31
N LEU A 2 -8.94 -13.28 26.16
CA LEU A 2 -8.72 -13.96 24.89
C LEU A 2 -7.24 -14.39 24.85
N SER A 3 -6.99 -15.67 25.08
CA SER A 3 -5.68 -16.27 24.87
C SER A 3 -5.58 -16.61 23.38
N ALA A 4 -4.82 -15.81 22.64
CA ALA A 4 -4.43 -16.14 21.28
C ALA A 4 -2.94 -16.50 21.30
N THR A 5 -2.60 -17.67 20.75
CA THR A 5 -1.20 -18.05 20.52
C THR A 5 -0.69 -17.27 19.32
N PRO A 6 0.40 -16.49 19.43
CA PRO A 6 1.02 -15.84 18.28
C PRO A 6 1.35 -16.85 17.20
N ARG A 7 1.10 -16.50 15.94
CA ARG A 7 1.41 -17.35 14.78
C ARG A 7 1.99 -16.53 13.64
N LEU A 8 2.86 -17.16 12.87
CA LEU A 8 3.41 -16.62 11.65
C LEU A 8 2.31 -16.55 10.58
N ILE A 9 2.15 -15.38 9.96
CA ILE A 9 1.18 -15.18 8.87
C ILE A 9 1.89 -14.97 7.53
N TYR A 10 3.12 -14.47 7.55
CA TYR A 10 3.94 -14.29 6.37
C TYR A 10 5.43 -14.42 6.72
N ASP A 11 6.14 -15.22 5.92
CA ASP A 11 7.60 -15.28 5.89
C ASP A 11 8.02 -15.47 4.43
N SER A 12 8.83 -14.54 3.94
CA SER A 12 9.40 -14.55 2.59
C SER A 12 10.65 -15.43 2.49
N ASN A 13 11.10 -16.06 3.60
CA ASN A 13 12.35 -16.78 3.67
C ASN A 13 12.26 -18.26 4.05
N ALA A 14 13.24 -18.99 3.52
CA ALA A 14 13.91 -20.07 4.24
C ALA A 14 15.41 -19.77 4.54
N THR A 15 15.94 -18.58 4.21
CA THR A 15 17.31 -18.07 4.54
C THR A 15 17.33 -16.50 4.50
N PRO A 16 18.42 -15.78 4.86
CA PRO A 16 18.47 -14.68 5.85
C PRO A 16 17.88 -13.29 5.45
N ILE A 17 16.95 -13.18 4.49
CA ILE A 17 16.40 -11.88 4.00
C ILE A 17 15.07 -11.49 4.66
N ASP A 18 15.06 -10.99 5.89
CA ASP A 18 13.82 -10.71 6.67
C ASP A 18 12.69 -10.04 5.87
N SER A 19 11.45 -10.51 6.07
CA SER A 19 10.26 -10.08 5.32
C SER A 19 9.81 -8.65 5.58
N ASN A 20 10.31 -8.02 6.64
CA ASN A 20 10.09 -6.61 6.98
C ASN A 20 8.65 -6.11 6.75
N PRO A 21 7.62 -6.76 7.35
CA PRO A 21 6.26 -6.29 7.23
C PRO A 21 6.12 -4.89 7.84
N THR A 22 5.50 -3.96 7.10
CA THR A 22 5.29 -2.57 7.49
C THR A 22 3.87 -2.12 7.15
N ASN A 23 3.44 -1.00 7.74
CA ASN A 23 2.17 -0.35 7.43
C ASN A 23 0.95 -1.28 7.51
N LEU A 24 0.92 -2.19 8.50
CA LEU A 24 -0.21 -3.08 8.72
C LEU A 24 -1.46 -2.29 9.10
N ARG A 25 -2.57 -2.57 8.41
CA ARG A 25 -3.87 -1.92 8.57
C ARG A 25 -4.99 -2.96 8.46
N ALA A 26 -6.00 -2.83 9.31
CA ALA A 26 -7.20 -3.67 9.21
C ALA A 26 -8.14 -3.14 8.13
N VAL A 27 -8.66 -4.03 7.28
CA VAL A 27 -9.60 -3.72 6.19
C VAL A 27 -10.65 -4.83 6.16
N GLY A 28 -11.86 -4.51 6.63
CA GLY A 28 -12.88 -5.55 6.86
C GLY A 28 -12.37 -6.63 7.82
N ASP A 29 -12.41 -7.88 7.38
CA ASP A 29 -11.94 -9.05 8.14
C ASP A 29 -10.48 -9.45 7.81
N GLU A 30 -9.79 -8.66 6.99
CA GLU A 30 -8.41 -8.90 6.58
C GLU A 30 -7.45 -7.85 7.13
N VAL A 31 -6.16 -8.17 7.10
CA VAL A 31 -5.09 -7.18 7.28
C VAL A 31 -4.36 -6.97 5.97
N ILE A 32 -4.14 -5.69 5.65
CA ILE A 32 -3.33 -5.25 4.51
C ILE A 32 -2.01 -4.74 5.05
N PHE A 33 -0.90 -5.13 4.41
CA PHE A 33 0.44 -4.70 4.81
C PHE A 33 1.40 -4.74 3.62
N LEU A 34 2.50 -4.01 3.74
CA LEU A 34 3.63 -4.11 2.82
C LEU A 34 4.64 -5.09 3.38
N ALA A 35 5.22 -5.96 2.55
CA ALA A 35 6.32 -6.82 2.95
C ALA A 35 7.32 -7.03 1.80
N THR A 36 8.56 -7.30 2.17
CA THR A 36 9.66 -7.58 1.24
C THR A 36 9.65 -9.05 0.84
N ARG A 37 9.56 -9.29 -0.46
CA ARG A 37 9.67 -10.60 -1.11
C ARG A 37 11.13 -10.92 -1.45
N ARG A 38 11.35 -12.17 -1.85
CA ARG A 38 12.64 -12.63 -2.40
C ARG A 38 13.11 -11.72 -3.52
N GLY A 39 14.35 -11.22 -3.41
CA GLY A 39 14.91 -10.28 -4.38
C GLY A 39 14.79 -8.81 -3.98
N GLY A 40 14.23 -8.50 -2.80
CA GLY A 40 14.12 -7.13 -2.28
C GLY A 40 12.90 -6.37 -2.81
N GLU A 41 12.02 -7.04 -3.55
CA GLU A 41 10.78 -6.49 -4.09
C GLU A 41 9.77 -6.25 -2.96
N VAL A 42 9.20 -5.05 -2.86
CA VAL A 42 8.14 -4.78 -1.88
C VAL A 42 6.80 -5.14 -2.52
N SER A 43 5.90 -5.78 -1.77
CA SER A 43 4.55 -6.07 -2.26
C SER A 43 3.51 -5.78 -1.21
N LEU A 44 2.32 -5.40 -1.68
CA LEU A 44 1.10 -5.30 -0.91
C LEU A 44 0.52 -6.69 -0.72
N PHE A 45 0.23 -7.06 0.51
CA PHE A 45 -0.38 -8.34 0.88
C PHE A 45 -1.74 -8.11 1.51
N SER A 46 -2.64 -9.08 1.32
CA SER A 46 -3.78 -9.32 2.21
C SER A 46 -3.57 -10.60 3.00
N SER A 47 -4.08 -10.63 4.22
CA SER A 47 -4.10 -11.82 5.07
C SER A 47 -5.35 -11.88 5.94
N ASN A 48 -5.97 -13.05 6.01
CA ASN A 48 -6.98 -13.37 7.04
C ASN A 48 -6.32 -13.81 8.38
N GLY A 49 -5.01 -13.61 8.52
CA GLY A 49 -4.22 -14.00 9.68
C GLY A 49 -3.76 -15.46 9.66
N THR A 50 -3.85 -16.17 8.55
CA THR A 50 -3.29 -17.53 8.36
C THR A 50 -2.26 -17.52 7.23
N LEU A 51 -1.34 -18.50 7.23
CA LEU A 51 -0.35 -18.61 6.15
C LEU A 51 -1.01 -18.86 4.78
N ASP A 52 -1.96 -19.80 4.73
CA ASP A 52 -2.68 -20.15 3.49
C ASP A 52 -3.57 -19.02 2.98
N GLY A 53 -4.12 -18.22 3.89
CA GLY A 53 -4.94 -17.06 3.56
C GLY A 53 -4.14 -15.77 3.38
N THR A 54 -2.81 -15.85 3.20
CA THR A 54 -1.96 -14.69 2.94
C THR A 54 -1.54 -14.67 1.47
N GLN A 55 -1.87 -13.59 0.77
CA GLN A 55 -1.64 -13.46 -0.66
C GLN A 55 -1.15 -12.07 -1.04
N SER A 56 -0.33 -11.99 -2.08
CA SER A 56 0.15 -10.72 -2.64
C SER A 56 -0.91 -10.16 -3.58
N LEU A 57 -1.19 -8.86 -3.48
CA LEU A 57 -2.17 -8.17 -4.33
C LEU A 57 -1.51 -7.36 -5.46
N LEU A 58 -0.37 -6.74 -5.16
CA LEU A 58 0.33 -5.83 -6.06
C LEU A 58 1.81 -5.74 -5.65
N SER A 59 2.72 -5.66 -6.62
CA SER A 59 4.16 -5.66 -6.33
C SER A 59 4.92 -4.48 -6.96
N ALA A 60 5.84 -3.91 -6.20
CA ALA A 60 6.74 -2.82 -6.59
C ALA A 60 8.08 -3.36 -7.08
N ASN A 61 8.42 -3.06 -8.34
CA ASN A 61 9.58 -3.58 -9.04
C ASN A 61 10.56 -2.45 -9.35
N SER A 62 11.75 -2.50 -8.74
CA SER A 62 12.81 -1.50 -8.92
C SER A 62 13.33 -1.41 -10.37
N GLY A 63 13.21 -2.50 -11.16
CA GLY A 63 13.55 -2.54 -12.58
C GLY A 63 12.51 -1.91 -13.53
N THR A 64 11.29 -1.66 -13.05
CA THR A 64 10.19 -1.07 -13.84
C THR A 64 9.71 0.27 -13.28
N ALA A 65 10.51 0.88 -12.38
CA ALA A 65 10.22 2.15 -11.71
C ALA A 65 8.87 2.17 -10.96
N THR A 66 8.35 1.01 -10.53
CA THR A 66 7.16 0.97 -9.69
C THR A 66 7.54 0.95 -8.21
N ARG A 67 6.86 1.76 -7.39
CA ARG A 67 7.14 1.84 -5.95
C ARG A 67 5.90 2.20 -5.15
N PHE A 68 5.82 1.68 -3.93
CA PHE A 68 4.88 2.17 -2.93
C PHE A 68 5.41 3.47 -2.30
N GLY A 69 4.49 4.37 -1.95
CA GLY A 69 4.81 5.50 -1.09
C GLY A 69 4.95 5.09 0.38
N ALA A 70 5.29 6.06 1.23
CA ALA A 70 5.63 5.77 2.63
C ALA A 70 4.45 5.40 3.54
N TRP A 71 3.19 5.60 3.11
CA TRP A 71 2.01 5.40 3.94
C TRP A 71 0.95 4.51 3.29
N LEU A 72 0.14 3.88 4.15
CA LEU A 72 -1.02 3.07 3.80
C LEU A 72 -2.02 3.22 4.96
N GLU A 73 -3.24 3.62 4.64
CA GLU A 73 -4.27 3.89 5.65
C GLU A 73 -5.60 3.23 5.35
N SER A 74 -6.31 2.82 6.41
CA SER A 74 -7.66 2.29 6.32
C SER A 74 -8.68 3.43 6.13
N LEU A 75 -9.63 3.22 5.22
CA LEU A 75 -10.79 4.06 5.00
C LEU A 75 -12.02 3.18 4.83
N GLY A 76 -12.71 2.90 5.94
CA GLY A 76 -13.78 1.90 5.96
C GLY A 76 -13.25 0.51 5.60
N ASN A 77 -13.83 -0.10 4.57
CA ASN A 77 -13.41 -1.41 4.04
C ASN A 77 -12.40 -1.30 2.88
N LEU A 78 -11.65 -0.21 2.83
CA LEU A 78 -10.57 -0.02 1.86
C LEU A 78 -9.26 0.30 2.58
N ALA A 79 -8.14 -0.08 1.99
CA ALA A 79 -6.86 0.58 2.23
C ALA A 79 -6.55 1.53 1.08
N VAL A 80 -6.03 2.71 1.41
CA VAL A 80 -5.61 3.76 0.47
C VAL A 80 -4.13 4.03 0.67
N PHE A 81 -3.38 4.13 -0.43
CA PHE A 81 -1.92 4.25 -0.41
C PHE A 81 -1.39 4.92 -1.68
N PRO A 82 -0.23 5.59 -1.63
CA PRO A 82 0.44 6.06 -2.83
C PRO A 82 1.16 4.91 -3.53
N TYR A 83 1.07 4.87 -4.85
CA TYR A 83 1.82 3.93 -5.67
C TYR A 83 2.15 4.53 -7.04
N SER A 84 3.39 4.37 -7.48
CA SER A 84 3.84 4.81 -8.80
C SER A 84 4.05 3.65 -9.75
N THR A 85 3.89 3.93 -11.04
CA THR A 85 4.21 3.00 -12.12
C THR A 85 5.20 3.63 -13.09
N HIS A 86 5.53 2.94 -14.18
CA HIS A 86 6.27 3.57 -15.27
C HIS A 86 5.41 4.58 -16.07
N ALA A 87 4.12 4.32 -16.19
CA ALA A 87 3.20 5.13 -16.99
C ALA A 87 2.61 6.32 -16.22
N ALA A 88 2.51 6.18 -14.91
CA ALA A 88 1.97 7.18 -14.00
C ALA A 88 2.95 7.44 -12.86
N GLY A 89 3.05 8.71 -12.44
CA GLY A 89 3.75 9.18 -11.28
C GLY A 89 3.28 8.55 -9.98
N MET A 90 3.67 9.11 -8.84
CA MET A 90 3.13 8.64 -7.57
C MET A 90 1.68 9.10 -7.46
N GLU A 91 0.75 8.19 -7.68
CA GLU A 91 -0.69 8.46 -7.64
C GLU A 91 -1.36 7.80 -6.44
N LEU A 92 -2.63 8.12 -6.20
CA LEU A 92 -3.39 7.52 -5.12
C LEU A 92 -4.06 6.22 -5.59
N TRP A 93 -3.83 5.14 -4.87
CA TRP A 93 -4.38 3.81 -5.14
C TRP A 93 -5.22 3.32 -3.96
N ARG A 94 -6.07 2.33 -4.25
CA ARG A 94 -6.86 1.64 -3.23
C ARG A 94 -6.85 0.14 -3.40
N THR A 95 -7.19 -0.58 -2.34
CA THR A 95 -7.55 -2.00 -2.35
C THR A 95 -8.69 -2.28 -1.38
N ASP A 96 -9.50 -3.28 -1.67
CA ASP A 96 -10.49 -3.89 -0.76
C ASP A 96 -9.99 -5.22 -0.15
N GLY A 97 -8.70 -5.54 -0.35
CA GLY A 97 -8.11 -6.83 0.04
C GLY A 97 -8.03 -7.85 -1.09
N THR A 98 -8.60 -7.55 -2.26
CA THR A 98 -8.55 -8.43 -3.44
C THR A 98 -7.64 -7.87 -4.54
N GLU A 99 -7.08 -8.75 -5.38
CA GLU A 99 -6.31 -8.34 -6.56
C GLU A 99 -7.15 -7.46 -7.51
N THR A 100 -8.42 -7.82 -7.73
CA THR A 100 -9.33 -7.07 -8.62
C THR A 100 -9.73 -5.70 -8.06
N GLY A 101 -9.89 -5.59 -6.75
CA GLY A 101 -10.17 -4.33 -6.06
C GLY A 101 -8.94 -3.43 -5.91
N THR A 102 -7.74 -3.96 -6.18
CA THR A 102 -6.48 -3.20 -6.12
C THR A 102 -6.26 -2.40 -7.39
N ARG A 103 -6.52 -1.09 -7.33
CA ARG A 103 -6.46 -0.20 -8.50
C ARG A 103 -6.28 1.27 -8.12
N MET A 104 -5.86 2.06 -9.10
CA MET A 104 -5.77 3.51 -8.96
C MET A 104 -7.13 4.09 -8.52
N LEU A 105 -7.09 4.95 -7.52
CA LEU A 105 -8.24 5.69 -6.99
C LEU A 105 -8.39 7.01 -7.72
N VAL A 106 -7.31 7.77 -7.85
CA VAL A 106 -7.27 9.03 -8.59
C VAL A 106 -5.89 9.20 -9.21
N ASP A 107 -5.89 9.70 -10.44
CA ASP A 107 -4.73 10.18 -11.18
C ASP A 107 -4.69 11.71 -10.98
N ILE A 108 -3.79 12.19 -10.15
CA ILE A 108 -3.71 13.59 -9.68
C ILE A 108 -2.93 14.43 -10.68
N ASP A 109 -1.76 13.95 -11.11
CA ASP A 109 -0.94 14.58 -12.16
C ASP A 109 -0.67 13.57 -13.29
N PRO A 110 -1.51 13.56 -14.34
CA PRO A 110 -1.42 12.56 -15.39
C PRO A 110 -0.06 12.50 -16.09
N GLY A 111 0.50 11.30 -16.13
CA GLY A 111 1.78 10.99 -16.79
C GLY A 111 2.86 10.60 -15.80
N ALA A 112 4.10 10.50 -16.26
CA ALA A 112 5.22 10.00 -15.46
C ALA A 112 5.89 11.07 -14.56
N SER A 113 5.17 12.16 -14.26
CA SER A 113 5.69 13.23 -13.40
C SER A 113 5.85 12.73 -11.97
N LYS A 114 6.46 13.55 -11.10
CA LYS A 114 6.57 13.24 -9.65
C LYS A 114 5.64 14.10 -8.81
N SER A 115 4.71 14.82 -9.43
CA SER A 115 3.94 15.86 -8.76
C SER A 115 2.71 15.33 -8.02
N GLY A 116 2.14 14.16 -8.34
CA GLY A 116 0.92 13.64 -7.69
C GLY A 116 0.92 13.61 -6.14
N VAL A 117 1.37 12.50 -5.54
CA VAL A 117 1.37 12.28 -4.08
C VAL A 117 2.81 12.18 -3.55
N PHE A 118 3.08 12.80 -2.39
CA PHE A 118 4.40 12.77 -1.76
C PHE A 118 4.48 11.75 -0.62
N ASP A 119 5.67 11.26 -0.30
CA ASP A 119 5.87 10.30 0.80
C ASP A 119 5.49 10.89 2.18
N ASP A 120 5.63 12.20 2.36
CA ASP A 120 5.26 12.95 3.57
C ASP A 120 3.92 13.71 3.44
N SER A 121 3.08 13.32 2.47
CA SER A 121 1.84 14.04 2.16
C SER A 121 0.66 13.72 3.07
N LEU A 122 0.66 12.60 3.80
CA LEU A 122 -0.50 12.21 4.60
C LEU A 122 -0.72 13.23 5.73
N VAL A 123 -1.87 13.90 5.68
CA VAL A 123 -2.29 14.85 6.73
C VAL A 123 -3.11 14.12 7.80
N GLY A 124 -3.98 13.20 7.40
CA GLY A 124 -4.68 12.32 8.33
C GLY A 124 -5.95 11.70 7.77
N VAL A 125 -6.61 10.90 8.60
CA VAL A 125 -7.92 10.30 8.31
C VAL A 125 -8.94 10.84 9.31
N ALA A 126 -10.01 11.46 8.82
CA ALA A 126 -11.07 12.01 9.64
C ALA A 126 -12.37 12.07 8.85
N LEU A 127 -13.52 12.00 9.52
CA LEU A 127 -14.85 12.18 8.90
C LEU A 127 -15.07 11.26 7.68
N ASP A 128 -14.62 10.00 7.78
CA ASP A 128 -14.64 9.02 6.68
C ASP A 128 -13.97 9.52 5.39
N ARG A 129 -12.90 10.30 5.54
CA ARG A 129 -12.06 10.81 4.45
C ARG A 129 -10.59 10.68 4.78
N ILE A 130 -9.78 10.56 3.73
CA ILE A 130 -8.34 10.71 3.80
C ILE A 130 -7.96 12.10 3.30
N TYR A 131 -7.06 12.76 4.02
CA TYR A 131 -6.54 14.07 3.71
C TYR A 131 -5.05 13.94 3.46
N PHE A 132 -4.59 14.44 2.33
CA PHE A 132 -3.20 14.37 1.91
C PHE A 132 -2.85 15.57 1.05
N LEU A 133 -1.57 15.93 1.02
CA LEU A 133 -1.07 16.94 0.11
C LEU A 133 -0.84 16.35 -1.29
N GLY A 134 -1.55 16.86 -2.29
CA GLY A 134 -1.35 16.52 -3.70
C GLY A 134 -0.80 17.70 -4.50
N ASP A 135 -0.18 17.45 -5.65
CA ASP A 135 0.16 18.50 -6.61
C ASP A 135 -0.21 18.01 -8.03
N ASP A 136 -1.16 18.71 -8.66
CA ASP A 136 -1.71 18.37 -9.97
C ASP A 136 -0.84 18.86 -11.14
N GLY A 137 0.36 19.35 -10.84
CA GLY A 137 1.29 19.92 -11.81
C GLY A 137 0.93 21.34 -12.26
N VAL A 138 -0.18 21.91 -11.79
CA VAL A 138 -0.68 23.24 -12.18
C VAL A 138 -0.75 24.18 -10.98
N HIS A 139 -1.29 23.72 -9.86
CA HIS A 139 -1.58 24.55 -8.68
C HIS A 139 -0.56 24.38 -7.54
N GLY A 140 0.37 23.42 -7.65
CA GLY A 140 1.36 23.13 -6.61
C GLY A 140 0.75 22.27 -5.49
N LYS A 141 1.42 22.22 -4.33
CA LYS A 141 0.96 21.39 -3.19
C LYS A 141 -0.32 21.95 -2.55
N GLU A 142 -1.38 21.15 -2.55
CA GLU A 142 -2.72 21.48 -2.04
C GLU A 142 -3.31 20.34 -1.19
N LEU A 143 -4.30 20.65 -0.33
CA LEU A 143 -4.99 19.70 0.57
C LEU A 143 -6.31 19.19 -0.03
#